data_AF-V2YAN1-F1
#
_entry.id   AF-V2YAN1-F1
#
_cell.length_a   1.000
_cell.length_b   1.000
_cell.length_c   1.000
_cell.angle_alpha   90.00
_cell.angle_beta   90.00
_cell.angle_gamma   90.00
#
_symmetry.space_group_name_H-M   'P 1'
#
loop_
_entity.id
_entity.type
_entity.pdbx_description
1 polymer ?
#
loop_
_entity_poly.entity_id
_entity_poly.type
_entity_poly.pdbx_seq_one_letter_code
_entity_poly.pdbx_strand_id
1 'polypeptide(L)'
;MNELLKTLFLDNPCIPEQVYAFCNQLPEFCEAEQNYEAAAAKLQARLGYAEFEAFEETLNWYIARYAHVYYLFGLGLRQEVLSALAS
;
A
#
# COMPACT_ATOMS: atom_id res chain seq x y z
N MET A 1 19.21 10.60 0.46
CA MET A 1 18.08 10.94 1.36
C MET A 1 18.66 11.19 2.74
N ASN A 2 18.22 12.23 3.46
CA ASN A 2 18.67 12.49 4.84
C ASN A 2 18.24 11.31 5.74
N GLU A 3 19.14 10.79 6.59
CA GLU A 3 18.85 9.66 7.48
C GLU A 3 17.64 9.92 8.39
N LEU A 4 17.43 11.15 8.86
CA LEU A 4 16.24 11.53 9.62
C LEU A 4 14.94 11.34 8.81
N LEU A 5 14.95 11.73 7.52
CA LEU A 5 13.80 11.56 6.64
C LEU A 5 13.56 10.07 6.34
N LYS A 6 14.63 9.29 6.16
CA LYS A 6 14.52 7.85 5.97
C LYS A 6 13.90 7.17 7.19
N THR A 7 14.35 7.50 8.40
CA THR A 7 13.77 6.93 9.63
C THR A 7 12.32 7.33 9.84
N LEU A 8 11.94 8.58 9.53
CA LEU A 8 10.56 9.04 9.73
C LEU A 8 9.57 8.47 8.72
N PHE A 9 9.97 8.30 7.46
CA PHE A 9 9.06 7.94 6.37
C PHE A 9 9.23 6.52 5.83
N LEU A 10 10.41 5.91 5.96
CA LEU A 10 10.73 4.60 5.41
C LEU A 10 10.82 3.52 6.50
N ASP A 11 11.56 3.80 7.57
CA ASP A 11 11.89 2.82 8.62
C ASP A 11 11.04 3.00 9.89
N ASN A 12 9.93 3.75 9.82
CA ASN A 12 9.07 4.03 10.98
C ASN A 12 8.14 2.83 11.26
N PRO A 13 8.33 2.11 12.38
CA PRO A 13 7.58 0.89 12.68
C PRO A 13 6.11 1.15 13.04
N CYS A 14 5.73 2.40 13.33
CA CYS A 14 4.35 2.77 13.66
C CYS A 14 3.51 3.12 12.43
N ILE A 15 4.12 3.30 11.25
CA ILE A 15 3.40 3.63 10.02
C ILE A 15 2.36 2.56 9.64
N PRO A 16 2.63 1.25 9.73
CA PRO A 16 1.63 0.22 9.40
C PRO A 16 0.33 0.37 10.20
N GLU A 17 0.41 0.56 11.51
CA GLU A 17 -0.76 0.73 12.38
C GLU A 17 -1.51 2.04 12.09
N GLN A 18 -0.78 3.13 11.83
CA GLN A 18 -1.40 4.42 11.49
C GLN A 18 -2.09 4.39 10.13
N VAL A 19 -1.47 3.74 9.13
CA VAL A 19 -2.07 3.53 7.82
C VAL A 19 -3.33 2.69 7.94
N TYR A 20 -3.29 1.60 8.72
CA TYR A 20 -4.46 0.78 8.99
C TYR A 20 -5.59 1.59 9.65
N ALA A 21 -5.28 2.38 10.68
CA ALA A 21 -6.27 3.23 11.34
C ALA A 21 -6.86 4.29 10.39
N PHE A 22 -6.04 4.85 9.50
CA PHE A 22 -6.50 5.82 8.49
C PHE A 22 -7.39 5.16 7.43
N CYS A 23 -7.00 3.99 6.91
CA CYS A 23 -7.80 3.21 5.97
C CYS A 23 -9.20 2.92 6.53
N ASN A 24 -9.30 2.55 7.80
CA ASN A 24 -10.59 2.30 8.48
C ASN A 24 -11.50 3.52 8.60
N GLN A 25 -10.98 4.73 8.38
CA GLN A 25 -11.79 5.96 8.34
C GLN A 25 -12.35 6.25 6.95
N LEU A 26 -11.92 5.53 5.92
CA LEU A 26 -12.32 5.75 4.53
C LEU A 26 -13.39 4.73 4.13
N PRO A 27 -14.66 5.12 3.95
CA PRO A 27 -15.74 4.18 3.63
C PRO A 27 -15.48 3.39 2.35
N GLU A 28 -14.93 4.05 1.33
CA GLU A 28 -14.59 3.45 0.03
C GLU A 28 -13.51 2.37 0.18
N PHE A 29 -12.57 2.54 1.12
CA PHE A 29 -11.55 1.54 1.41
C PHE A 29 -12.16 0.33 2.11
N CYS A 30 -12.98 0.55 3.14
CA CYS A 30 -13.67 -0.52 3.86
C CYS A 30 -14.57 -1.35 2.92
N GLU A 31 -15.27 -0.69 1.99
CA GLU A 31 -16.08 -1.38 0.97
C GLU A 31 -15.20 -2.21 0.02
N ALA A 32 -14.07 -1.65 -0.43
CA ALA A 32 -13.14 -2.37 -1.29
C ALA A 32 -12.55 -3.61 -0.60
N GLU A 33 -12.19 -3.49 0.68
CA GLU A 33 -11.67 -4.60 1.51
C GLU A 33 -12.72 -5.72 1.64
N GLN A 34 -13.95 -5.38 2.01
CA GLN A 34 -15.04 -6.36 2.12
C GLN A 34 -15.32 -7.09 0.79
N ASN A 35 -15.33 -6.34 -0.31
CA ASN A 35 -15.52 -6.91 -1.65
C ASN A 35 -14.38 -7.85 -2.04
N TYR A 36 -13.14 -7.48 -1.72
CA TYR A 36 -11.96 -8.31 -1.93
C TYR A 36 -12.06 -9.60 -1.10
N GLU A 37 -12.30 -9.52 0.22
CA GLU A 37 -12.41 -10.70 1.08
C GLU A 37 -13.49 -11.68 0.61
N ALA A 38 -14.65 -11.16 0.20
CA ALA A 38 -15.74 -11.98 -0.32
C ALA A 38 -15.38 -12.67 -1.65
N ALA A 39 -14.61 -12.01 -2.52
CA ALA A 39 -14.14 -12.58 -3.79
C ALA A 39 -13.02 -13.61 -3.55
N ALA A 40 -12.06 -13.29 -2.69
CA ALA A 40 -10.95 -14.15 -2.27
C ALA A 40 -11.47 -15.47 -1.70
N ALA A 41 -12.41 -15.42 -0.76
CA ALA A 41 -13.00 -16.63 -0.17
C ALA A 41 -13.67 -17.53 -1.23
N LYS A 42 -14.38 -16.94 -2.20
CA LYS A 42 -15.00 -17.68 -3.32
C LYS A 42 -13.96 -18.32 -4.24
N LEU A 43 -12.86 -17.63 -4.53
CA LEU A 43 -11.78 -18.15 -5.37
C LEU A 43 -11.01 -19.25 -4.66
N GLN A 44 -10.67 -19.05 -3.39
CA GLN A 44 -10.01 -20.05 -2.55
C GLN A 44 -10.83 -21.35 -2.47
N ALA A 45 -12.15 -21.25 -2.30
CA ALA A 45 -13.03 -22.43 -2.30
C ALA A 45 -13.01 -23.21 -3.63
N ARG A 46 -12.71 -22.55 -4.75
CA ARG A 46 -12.69 -23.15 -6.10
C ARG A 46 -11.33 -23.71 -6.49
N LEU A 47 -10.26 -23.01 -6.14
CA LEU A 47 -8.88 -23.35 -6.51
C LEU A 47 -8.19 -24.24 -5.46
N GLY A 48 -8.69 -24.25 -4.23
CA GLY A 48 -7.99 -24.83 -3.10
C GLY A 48 -6.90 -23.89 -2.57
N TYR A 49 -6.42 -24.20 -1.37
CA TYR A 49 -5.54 -23.30 -0.61
C TYR A 49 -4.22 -23.02 -1.33
N ALA A 50 -3.50 -24.04 -1.81
CA ALA A 50 -2.15 -23.87 -2.35
C ALA A 50 -2.11 -23.04 -3.64
N GLU A 51 -3.04 -23.28 -4.56
CA GLU A 51 -3.11 -22.52 -5.82
C GLU A 51 -3.57 -21.08 -5.59
N PHE A 52 -4.51 -20.89 -4.66
CA PHE A 52 -4.97 -19.55 -4.27
C PHE A 52 -3.87 -18.75 -3.56
N GLU A 53 -3.13 -19.34 -2.62
CA GLU A 53 -2.05 -18.69 -1.91
C GLU A 53 -0.93 -18.24 -2.86
N ALA A 54 -0.47 -19.10 -3.77
CA ALA A 54 0.56 -18.76 -4.74
C ALA A 54 0.13 -17.60 -5.67
N PHE A 55 -1.15 -17.58 -6.06
CA PHE A 55 -1.73 -16.48 -6.83
C PHE A 55 -1.75 -15.18 -6.01
N GLU A 56 -2.26 -15.23 -4.78
CA GLU A 56 -2.35 -14.08 -3.89
C GLU A 56 -0.98 -13.49 -3.55
N GLU A 57 0.01 -14.33 -3.26
CA GLU A 57 1.38 -13.87 -2.98
C GLU A 57 1.96 -13.10 -4.18
N THR A 58 1.80 -13.66 -5.38
CA THR A 58 2.30 -13.03 -6.62
C THR A 58 1.59 -11.70 -6.89
N LEU A 59 0.25 -11.67 -6.75
CA LEU A 59 -0.56 -10.48 -6.99
C LEU A 59 -0.23 -9.38 -5.98
N ASN A 60 -0.21 -9.71 -4.68
CA ASN A 60 0.06 -8.74 -3.62
C ASN A 60 1.47 -8.16 -3.72
N TRP A 61 2.45 -8.98 -4.09
CA TRP A 61 3.81 -8.49 -4.34
C TRP A 61 3.85 -7.50 -5.51
N TYR A 62 3.18 -7.80 -6.62
CA TYR A 62 3.09 -6.89 -7.77
C TYR A 62 2.39 -5.56 -7.39
N ILE A 63 1.25 -5.62 -6.69
CA ILE A 63 0.51 -4.43 -6.25
C ILE A 63 1.35 -3.60 -5.28
N ALA A 64 2.06 -4.23 -4.34
CA ALA A 64 2.95 -3.53 -3.42
C ALA A 64 4.07 -2.79 -4.14
N ARG A 65 4.68 -3.41 -5.17
CA ARG A 65 5.67 -2.75 -6.03
C ARG A 65 5.07 -1.56 -6.77
N TYR A 66 3.87 -1.71 -7.30
CA TYR A 66 3.19 -0.65 -8.05
C TYR A 66 2.82 0.54 -7.16
N ALA A 67 2.27 0.28 -5.97
CA ALA A 67 1.99 1.31 -4.96
C ALA A 67 3.26 2.04 -4.51
N HIS A 68 4.36 1.30 -4.33
CA HIS A 68 5.66 1.89 -3.99
C HIS A 68 6.17 2.84 -5.08
N VAL A 69 6.01 2.49 -6.37
CA VAL A 69 6.39 3.38 -7.48
C VAL A 69 5.57 4.66 -7.49
N TYR A 70 4.25 4.59 -7.29
CA TYR A 70 3.42 5.80 -7.19
C TYR A 70 3.79 6.69 -6.01
N TYR A 71 4.10 6.08 -4.86
CA TYR A 71 4.58 6.82 -3.70
C TYR A 71 5.86 7.58 -4.03
N LEU A 72 6.87 6.92 -4.62
CA LEU A 72 8.14 7.54 -5.00
C LEU A 72 7.94 8.65 -6.04
N PHE A 73 7.12 8.42 -7.06
CA PHE A 73 6.79 9.42 -8.08
C PHE A 73 6.16 10.67 -7.45
N GLY A 74 5.14 10.48 -6.61
CA GLY A 74 4.49 11.58 -5.89
C GLY A 74 5.42 12.30 -4.90
N LEU A 75 6.38 11.60 -4.31
CA LEU A 75 7.40 12.22 -3.45
C LEU A 75 8.30 13.16 -4.26
N GLY A 76 8.73 12.74 -5.46
CA GLY A 76 9.50 13.56 -6.39
C GLY A 76 8.78 14.86 -6.75
N LEU A 77 7.49 14.78 -7.10
CA LEU A 77 6.67 15.96 -7.41
C LEU A 77 6.59 16.94 -6.22
N ARG A 78 6.45 16.44 -4.99
CA ARG A 78 6.43 17.30 -3.79
C ARG A 78 7.78 17.99 -3.57
N GLN A 79 8.88 17.27 -3.81
CA GLN A 79 10.22 17.85 -3.71
C GLN A 79 10.44 18.96 -4.75
N GLU A 80 9.96 18.76 -5.98
CA GLU A 80 10.02 19.78 -7.04
C GLU A 80 9.24 21.04 -6.65
N VAL A 81 8.01 20.90 -6.15
CA VAL A 81 7.19 22.02 -5.67
C VAL A 81 7.88 22.78 -4.54
N LEU A 82 8.39 22.06 -3.53
CA LEU A 82 9.10 22.70 -2.41
C LEU A 82 10.36 23.44 -2.87
N SER A 83 11.09 22.88 -3.84
CA SER A 83 12.29 23.52 -4.38
C SER A 83 11.95 24.80 -5.14
N ALA A 84 10.86 24.80 -5.91
CA ALA A 84 10.39 25.97 -6.66
C ALA A 84 9.81 27.08 -5.76
N LEU A 85 9.26 26.73 -4.59
CA LEU A 85 8.77 27.72 -3.61
C LEU A 85 9.89 28.32 -2.75
N ALA A 86 11.04 27.65 -2.66
CA ALA A 86 12.21 28.10 -1.91
C ALA A 86 13.17 28.99 -2.74
N SER A 87 12.91 29.14 -4.04
CA SER A 87 13.62 30.01 -4.99
C SER A 87 12.86 31.32 -5.21
#